data_AF-A0AAV0XZ70-F1
#
_entry.id   AF-A0AAV0XZ70-F1
#
_cell.length_a   1.000
_cell.length_b   1.000
_cell.length_c   1.000
_cell.angle_alpha   90.00
_cell.angle_beta   90.00
_cell.angle_gamma   90.00
#
_symmetry.space_group_name_H-M   'P 1'
#
loop_
_entity.id
_entity.type
_entity.pdbx_description
1 polymer ?
#
loop_
_entity_poly.entity_id
_entity_poly.type
_entity_poly.pdbx_seq_one_letter_code
_entity_poly.pdbx_strand_id
1 'polypeptide(L)'
;MSSLIDVVLYLAKQGIAFRGHNENLDSLNQGNYKEMCHMVFSKFMPDLKNVYENKINHTSWKVQDEIIKISADLIKEIIVEEIVVSGNFALMVDEARSHKEEQLSVCVRNKESSKYF
;
A
#
# COMPACT_ATOMS: atom_id res chain seq x y z
N MET A 1 -0.37 10.27 12.41
CA MET A 1 -0.48 10.24 10.93
C MET A 1 0.67 9.44 10.30
N SER A 2 1.93 9.65 10.69
CA SER A 2 3.07 8.79 10.27
C SER A 2 2.79 7.29 10.41
N SER A 3 2.26 6.88 11.56
CA SER A 3 1.97 5.46 11.87
C SER A 3 0.95 4.81 10.92
N LEU A 4 0.04 5.58 10.30
CA LEU A 4 -0.91 5.03 9.31
C LEU A 4 -0.20 4.71 7.99
N ILE A 5 0.75 5.56 7.60
CA ILE A 5 1.59 5.37 6.41
C ILE A 5 2.50 4.16 6.64
N ASP A 6 3.08 4.04 7.83
CA ASP A 6 3.95 2.90 8.18
C ASP A 6 3.20 1.56 8.07
N VAL A 7 1.94 1.50 8.53
CA VAL A 7 1.09 0.32 8.33
C VAL A 7 0.84 0.05 6.85
N VAL A 8 0.57 1.08 6.03
CA VAL A 8 0.40 0.90 4.58
C VAL A 8 1.66 0.34 3.93
N LEU A 9 2.82 0.95 4.21
CA LEU A 9 4.09 0.52 3.64
C LEU A 9 4.46 -0.90 4.09
N TYR A 10 4.17 -1.25 5.34
CA TYR A 10 4.38 -2.61 5.84
C TYR A 10 3.52 -3.63 5.08
N LEU A 11 2.20 -3.40 4.99
CA LEU A 11 1.29 -4.31 4.29
C LEU A 11 1.65 -4.44 2.81
N ALA A 12 1.95 -3.32 2.14
CA ALA A 12 2.40 -3.32 0.75
C ALA A 12 3.68 -4.13 0.54
N LYS A 13 4.71 -3.90 1.37
CA LYS A 13 5.99 -4.59 1.27
C LYS A 13 5.87 -6.09 1.49
N GLN A 14 4.94 -6.53 2.33
CA GLN A 14 4.68 -7.95 2.60
C GLN A 14 3.70 -8.60 1.60
N GLY A 15 3.09 -7.84 0.70
CA GLY A 15 2.05 -8.34 -0.20
C GLY A 15 0.77 -8.76 0.52
N ILE A 16 0.48 -8.18 1.69
CA ILE A 16 -0.69 -8.51 2.50
C ILE A 16 -1.88 -7.66 2.05
N ALA A 17 -3.03 -8.29 1.87
CA ALA A 17 -4.27 -7.59 1.53
C ALA A 17 -4.62 -6.55 2.61
N PHE A 18 -4.99 -5.34 2.20
CA PHE A 18 -5.31 -4.25 3.13
C PHE A 18 -6.70 -4.42 3.75
N ARG A 19 -7.67 -4.77 2.89
CA ARG A 19 -9.09 -4.77 3.19
C ARG A 19 -9.60 -6.17 3.51
N GLY A 20 -10.61 -6.20 4.38
CA GLY A 20 -11.40 -7.40 4.68
C GLY A 20 -12.57 -7.55 3.71
N HIS A 21 -13.24 -8.71 3.76
CA HIS A 21 -14.50 -8.92 3.02
C HIS A 21 -15.64 -8.07 3.60
N ASN A 22 -15.64 -7.87 4.92
CA ASN A 22 -16.58 -7.04 5.65
C ASN A 22 -15.81 -6.17 6.64
N GLU A 23 -15.88 -4.85 6.46
CA GLU A 23 -15.23 -3.89 7.35
C GLU A 23 -16.20 -3.09 8.23
N ASN A 24 -17.44 -3.57 8.36
CA ASN A 24 -18.44 -2.97 9.24
C ASN A 24 -18.05 -3.12 10.72
N LEU A 25 -18.63 -2.29 11.59
CA LEU A 25 -18.32 -2.25 13.03
C LEU A 25 -18.65 -3.55 13.77
N ASP A 26 -19.61 -4.32 13.27
CA ASP A 26 -20.05 -5.61 13.78
C ASP A 26 -19.21 -6.79 13.26
N SER A 27 -18.26 -6.55 12.34
CA SER A 27 -17.38 -7.60 11.82
C SER A 27 -16.35 -8.02 12.87
N LEU A 28 -16.13 -9.34 13.00
CA LEU A 28 -15.07 -9.91 13.84
C LEU A 28 -13.67 -9.63 13.31
N ASN A 29 -13.53 -9.32 12.02
CA ASN A 29 -12.28 -8.97 11.38
C ASN A 29 -12.57 -7.92 10.31
N GLN A 30 -12.14 -6.68 10.57
CA GLN A 30 -12.41 -5.55 9.69
C GLN A 30 -11.37 -5.37 8.58
N GLY A 31 -10.48 -6.36 8.38
CA GLY A 31 -9.36 -6.28 7.44
C GLY A 31 -8.05 -5.87 8.10
N ASN A 32 -6.94 -6.28 7.48
CA ASN A 32 -5.61 -6.17 8.07
C ASN A 32 -5.24 -4.73 8.39
N TYR A 33 -5.61 -3.76 7.56
CA TYR A 33 -5.30 -2.35 7.82
C TYR A 33 -5.96 -1.83 9.09
N LYS A 34 -7.28 -2.02 9.24
CA LYS A 34 -8.05 -1.55 10.40
C LYS A 34 -7.62 -2.25 11.68
N GLU A 35 -7.44 -3.56 11.63
CA GLU A 35 -6.99 -4.36 12.78
C GLU A 35 -5.57 -3.96 13.21
N MET A 36 -4.66 -3.75 12.25
CA MET A 36 -3.29 -3.33 12.56
C MET A 36 -3.25 -1.91 13.13
N CYS A 37 -4.05 -0.98 12.58
CA CYS A 37 -4.19 0.36 13.15
C CYS A 37 -4.75 0.32 14.58
N HIS A 38 -5.81 -0.47 14.82
CA HIS A 38 -6.38 -0.66 16.14
C HIS A 38 -5.35 -1.24 17.13
N MET A 39 -4.59 -2.26 16.72
CA MET A 39 -3.52 -2.84 17.54
C MET A 39 -2.42 -1.82 17.85
N VAL A 40 -1.95 -1.09 16.84
CA VAL A 40 -0.86 -0.11 16.99
C VAL A 40 -1.28 1.03 17.92
N PHE A 41 -2.47 1.60 17.73
CA PHE A 41 -2.97 2.69 18.57
C PHE A 41 -3.27 2.23 20.00
N SER A 42 -3.86 1.05 20.16
CA SER A 42 -4.17 0.53 21.49
C SER A 42 -2.93 0.18 22.32
N LYS A 43 -1.85 -0.29 21.69
CA LYS A 43 -0.64 -0.73 22.41
C LYS A 43 0.44 0.34 22.55
N PHE A 44 0.63 1.17 21.52
CA PHE A 44 1.79 2.06 21.45
C PHE A 44 1.42 3.54 21.46
N MET A 45 0.16 3.90 21.21
CA MET A 45 -0.28 5.30 21.13
C MET A 45 -1.67 5.51 21.77
N PRO A 46 -1.80 5.27 23.10
CA PRO A 46 -3.10 5.30 23.78
C PRO A 46 -3.78 6.67 23.67
N ASP A 47 -3.02 7.77 23.58
CA ASP A 47 -3.57 9.12 23.40
C ASP A 47 -4.31 9.28 22.05
N LEU A 48 -3.88 8.54 21.01
CA LEU A 48 -4.53 8.53 19.71
C LEU A 48 -5.74 7.60 19.65
N LYS A 49 -5.88 6.64 20.58
CA LYS A 49 -7.04 5.75 20.65
C LYS A 49 -8.34 6.55 20.78
N ASN A 50 -8.35 7.51 21.69
CA ASN A 50 -9.55 8.30 21.96
C ASN A 50 -9.92 9.24 20.79
N VAL A 51 -8.93 9.68 20.00
CA VAL A 51 -9.14 10.48 18.79
C VAL A 51 -9.64 9.61 17.64
N TYR A 52 -9.10 8.39 17.53
CA TYR A 52 -9.47 7.38 16.54
C TYR A 52 -10.93 6.93 16.70
N GLU A 53 -11.39 6.72 17.94
CA GLU A 53 -12.74 6.22 18.22
C GLU A 53 -13.83 7.31 18.09
N ASN A 54 -13.52 8.61 18.30
CA ASN A 54 -14.56 9.61 18.57
C ASN A 54 -14.77 10.73 17.53
N LYS A 55 -13.84 10.99 16.58
CA LYS A 55 -13.94 12.24 15.77
C LYS A 55 -13.74 12.11 14.26
N ILE A 56 -12.77 11.34 13.75
CA ILE A 56 -12.49 11.27 12.31
C ILE A 56 -12.02 9.86 11.94
N ASN A 57 -12.72 9.22 11.00
CA ASN A 57 -12.36 7.89 10.52
C ASN A 57 -11.19 7.96 9.52
N HIS A 58 -9.98 8.06 10.06
CA HIS A 58 -8.74 8.03 9.30
C HIS A 58 -8.42 6.64 8.69
N THR A 59 -9.23 5.61 8.98
CA THR A 59 -9.12 4.27 8.40
C THR A 59 -10.25 3.95 7.43
N SER A 60 -11.02 4.97 7.02
CA SER A 60 -12.00 4.79 5.96
C SER A 60 -11.33 4.35 4.66
N TRP A 61 -12.08 3.62 3.83
CA TRP A 61 -11.61 3.13 2.55
C TRP A 61 -11.02 4.25 1.66
N LYS A 62 -11.61 5.46 1.72
CA LYS A 62 -11.13 6.64 0.97
C LYS A 62 -9.73 7.05 1.41
N VAL A 63 -9.49 7.15 2.71
CA VAL A 63 -8.19 7.55 3.26
C VAL A 63 -7.16 6.46 2.98
N GLN A 64 -7.53 5.19 3.09
CA GLN A 64 -6.66 4.08 2.71
C GLN A 64 -6.20 4.21 1.25
N ASP A 65 -7.13 4.42 0.32
CA ASP A 65 -6.82 4.54 -1.10
C ASP A 65 -5.96 5.77 -1.40
N GLU A 66 -6.21 6.91 -0.73
CA GLU A 66 -5.39 8.10 -0.87
C GLU A 66 -3.94 7.86 -0.44
N ILE A 67 -3.72 7.24 0.73
CA ILE A 67 -2.37 6.94 1.22
C ILE A 67 -1.68 5.94 0.30
N ILE A 68 -2.38 4.89 -0.15
CA ILE A 68 -1.84 3.90 -1.08
C ILE A 68 -1.43 4.58 -2.39
N LYS A 69 -2.29 5.45 -2.93
CA LYS A 69 -2.02 6.16 -4.19
C LYS A 69 -0.82 7.10 -4.08
N ILE A 70 -0.77 7.93 -3.05
CA ILE A 70 0.36 8.85 -2.81
C ILE A 70 1.66 8.05 -2.64
N SER A 71 1.62 6.95 -1.89
CA SER A 71 2.80 6.09 -1.69
C SER A 71 3.26 5.44 -3.00
N ALA A 72 2.32 4.96 -3.82
CA ALA A 72 2.62 4.37 -5.12
C ALA A 72 3.16 5.40 -6.13
N ASP A 73 2.62 6.61 -6.12
CA ASP A 73 3.09 7.72 -6.96
C ASP A 73 4.52 8.11 -6.59
N LEU A 74 4.84 8.24 -5.31
CA LEU A 74 6.19 8.55 -4.83
C LEU A 74 7.20 7.45 -5.21
N ILE A 75 6.87 6.17 -4.99
CA ILE A 75 7.75 5.05 -5.33
C ILE A 75 8.01 5.01 -6.84
N LYS A 76 6.97 5.26 -7.64
CA LYS A 76 7.08 5.31 -9.10
C LYS A 76 7.97 6.47 -9.57
N GLU A 77 7.86 7.65 -8.96
CA GLU A 77 8.75 8.78 -9.25
C GLU A 77 10.21 8.41 -8.99
N ILE A 78 10.51 7.81 -7.83
CA ILE A 78 11.86 7.33 -7.48
C ILE A 78 12.38 6.33 -8.51
N ILE A 79 11.58 5.32 -8.88
CA ILE A 79 11.97 4.31 -9.88
C ILE A 79 12.24 4.94 -11.25
N VAL A 80 11.40 5.90 -11.67
CA VAL A 80 11.58 6.60 -12.95
C VAL A 80 12.87 7.42 -12.95
N GLU A 81 13.15 8.15 -11.87
CA GLU A 81 14.41 8.89 -11.71
C GLU A 81 15.63 7.96 -11.79
N GLU A 82 15.58 6.81 -11.11
CA GLU A 82 16.65 5.81 -11.16
C GLU A 82 16.88 5.28 -12.58
N ILE A 83 15.80 5.00 -13.32
CA ILE A 83 15.87 4.56 -14.72
C ILE A 83 16.54 5.63 -15.58
N VAL A 84 16.11 6.88 -15.46
CA VAL A 84 16.65 8.03 -16.23
C VAL A 84 18.14 8.20 -15.95
N VAL A 85 18.56 8.09 -14.69
CA VAL A 85 19.98 8.18 -14.30
C VAL A 85 20.79 6.99 -14.81
N SER A 86 20.26 5.77 -14.75
CA SER A 86 20.97 4.56 -15.19
C SER A 86 21.21 4.50 -16.70
N GLY A 87 20.38 5.21 -17.48
CA GLY A 87 20.45 5.29 -18.94
C GLY A 87 20.09 3.99 -19.68
N ASN A 88 19.82 2.88 -18.97
CA ASN A 88 19.54 1.59 -19.59
C ASN A 88 18.43 0.85 -18.83
N PHE A 89 17.35 0.51 -19.54
CA PHE A 89 16.27 -0.33 -19.04
C PHE A 89 15.82 -1.31 -20.13
N ALA A 90 15.14 -2.37 -19.71
CA ALA A 90 14.44 -3.29 -20.59
C ALA A 90 12.94 -3.25 -20.25
N LEU A 91 12.11 -3.28 -21.29
CA LEU A 91 10.67 -3.43 -21.15
C LEU A 91 10.30 -4.87 -21.46
N MET A 92 9.62 -5.53 -20.53
CA MET A 92 8.96 -6.80 -20.78
C MET A 92 7.47 -6.55 -20.92
N VAL A 93 6.88 -7.18 -21.92
CA VAL A 93 5.44 -7.16 -22.15
C VAL A 93 5.00 -8.60 -22.30
N ASP A 94 4.01 -9.01 -21.52
CA ASP A 94 3.43 -10.35 -21.57
C ASP A 94 1.90 -10.23 -21.66
N GLU A 95 1.33 -10.91 -22.65
CA GLU A 95 -0.10 -10.89 -22.95
C GLU A 95 -0.68 -12.26 -22.63
N ALA A 96 -1.75 -12.28 -21.84
CA ALA A 96 -2.45 -13.50 -21.46
C ALA A 96 -3.96 -13.30 -21.56
N ARG A 97 -4.68 -14.38 -21.88
CA ARG A 97 -6.14 -14.35 -21.97
C ARG A 97 -6.78 -15.01 -20.76
N SER A 98 -7.74 -14.32 -20.13
CA SER A 98 -8.53 -14.85 -19.02
C SER A 98 -10.01 -14.49 -19.20
N HIS A 99 -10.92 -15.47 -19.05
CA HIS A 99 -12.38 -15.25 -19.12
C HIS A 99 -12.88 -14.46 -20.35
N LYS A 100 -12.23 -14.65 -21.51
CA LYS A 100 -12.47 -13.96 -22.79
C LYS A 100 -11.96 -12.52 -22.86
N GLU A 101 -11.29 -12.02 -21.83
CA GLU A 101 -10.60 -10.73 -21.82
C GLU A 101 -9.09 -10.94 -22.01
N GLU A 102 -8.47 -10.08 -22.83
CA GLU A 102 -7.02 -10.01 -22.96
C GLU A 102 -6.46 -9.14 -21.83
N GLN A 103 -5.38 -9.60 -21.21
CA GLN A 103 -4.69 -8.92 -20.11
C GLN A 103 -3.24 -8.69 -20.54
N LEU A 104 -2.79 -7.44 -20.47
CA LEU A 104 -1.42 -7.07 -20.81
C LEU A 104 -0.67 -6.65 -19.54
N SER A 105 0.39 -7.38 -19.21
CA SER A 105 1.32 -6.98 -18.16
C SER A 105 2.53 -6.28 -18.76
N VAL A 106 2.94 -5.18 -18.12
CA VAL A 106 4.12 -4.41 -18.52
C VAL A 106 5.06 -4.35 -17.33
N CYS A 107 6.30 -4.80 -17.51
CA CYS A 107 7.32 -4.81 -16.48
C CYS A 107 8.56 -4.06 -16.97
N VAL A 108 9.04 -3.10 -16.18
CA VAL A 108 10.29 -2.40 -16.43
C VAL A 108 11.39 -3.07 -15.62
N ARG A 109 12.47 -3.49 -16.28
CA ARG A 109 13.70 -3.97 -15.63
C ARG A 109 14.82 -2.95 -15.82
N ASN A 110 15.39 -2.45 -14.73
CA ASN A 110 16.60 -1.64 -14.71
C ASN A 110 17.74 -2.39 -14.01
N LYS A 111 18.99 -1.99 -14.28
CA LYS A 111 20.13 -2.45 -13.49
C LYS A 111 20.17 -1.60 -12.21
N GLU A 112 20.06 -2.26 -11.08
CA GLU A 112 20.12 -1.61 -9.77
C GLU A 112 21.52 -1.02 -9.58
N SER A 113 21.61 0.30 -9.34
CA SER A 113 22.82 0.90 -8.76
C SER A 113 22.78 0.61 -7.26
N SER A 114 23.14 -0.63 -6.90
CA SER A 114 23.24 -1.20 -5.55
C SER A 114 23.16 -0.17 -4.41
N LYS A 115 21.98 -0.01 -3.81
CA LYS A 115 21.82 0.64 -2.50
C LYS A 115 20.91 -0.09 -1.53
N TYR A 116 20.23 -1.16 -1.93
CA TYR A 116 19.29 -1.85 -1.06
C TYR A 116 19.37 -3.38 -1.11
N PHE A 117 20.61 -3.92 -1.12
CA PHE A 117 20.95 -5.23 -0.55
C PHE A 117 22.34 -5.17 0.08
#